data_AF-L8GUB8-F1
#
_entry.id   AF-L8GUB8-F1
#
_cell.length_a   1.000
_cell.length_b   1.000
_cell.length_c   1.000
_cell.angle_alpha   90.00
_cell.angle_beta   90.00
_cell.angle_gamma   90.00
#
_symmetry.space_group_name_H-M   'P 1'
#
loop_
_entity.id
_entity.type
_entity.pdbx_description
1 polymer ?
#
loop_
_entity_poly.entity_id
_entity_poly.type
_entity_poly.pdbx_seq_one_letter_code
_entity_poly.pdbx_strand_id
1 'polypeptide(L)'
;MFFWWLVVGVLVASIALLTLLLAPLPTFLASGAVQLINAIQRPLWVVLSLVSWVLVDAALEVRKHSGVSDSHYAERAGLPMMTHNIKWRAERNFYLAGFTWTLLLIVLRCHYLARSKLELIAENRRMRAERQNQ
;
A
#
# COMPACT_ATOMS: atom_id res chain seq x y z
N MET A 1 -12.55 -2.23 15.99
CA MET A 1 -12.89 -3.10 14.83
C MET A 1 -12.89 -2.33 13.51
N PHE A 2 -13.55 -1.18 13.40
CA PHE A 2 -13.61 -0.37 12.16
C PHE A 2 -12.25 0.02 11.57
N PHE A 3 -11.25 0.28 12.41
CA PHE A 3 -9.92 0.67 11.98
C PHE A 3 -9.24 -0.38 11.06
N TRP A 4 -9.28 -1.66 11.43
CA TRP A 4 -8.67 -2.73 10.63
C TRP A 4 -9.42 -2.97 9.31
N TRP A 5 -10.74 -2.72 9.27
CA TRP A 5 -11.51 -2.72 8.02
C TRP A 5 -11.11 -1.59 7.07
N LEU A 6 -10.69 -0.44 7.61
CA LEU A 6 -10.12 0.63 6.79
C LEU A 6 -8.81 0.17 6.14
N VAL A 7 -7.91 -0.47 6.91
CA VAL A 7 -6.66 -1.03 6.37
C VAL A 7 -6.95 -2.05 5.26
N VAL A 8 -7.92 -2.94 5.47
CA VAL A 8 -8.37 -3.89 4.43
C VAL A 8 -8.93 -3.16 3.20
N GLY A 9 -9.73 -2.10 3.39
CA GLY A 9 -10.26 -1.30 2.30
C GLY A 9 -9.16 -0.62 1.48
N VAL A 10 -8.18 -0.03 2.15
CA VAL A 10 -6.99 0.57 1.51
C VAL A 10 -6.19 -0.50 0.78
N LEU A 11 -6.04 -1.69 1.36
CA LEU A 11 -5.36 -2.82 0.73
C LEU A 11 -6.05 -3.22 -0.59
N VAL A 12 -7.36 -3.47 -0.54
CA VAL A 12 -8.14 -3.87 -1.73
C VAL A 12 -8.11 -2.78 -2.80
N ALA A 13 -8.25 -1.51 -2.40
CA ALA A 13 -8.13 -0.38 -3.32
C ALA A 13 -6.73 -0.29 -3.95
N SER A 14 -5.67 -0.54 -3.18
CA SER A 14 -4.29 -0.53 -3.67
C SER A 14 -4.04 -1.65 -4.68
N ILE A 15 -4.59 -2.85 -4.42
CA ILE A 15 -4.54 -3.96 -5.37
C ILE A 15 -5.28 -3.59 -6.66
N ALA A 16 -6.50 -3.07 -6.56
CA ALA A 16 -7.30 -2.67 -7.73
C ALA A 16 -6.62 -1.55 -8.54
N LEU A 17 -5.97 -0.61 -7.87
CA LEU A 17 -5.24 0.46 -8.53
C LEU A 17 -3.97 -0.05 -9.21
N LEU A 18 -3.26 -0.98 -8.57
CA LEU A 18 -2.09 -1.63 -9.15
C LEU A 18 -2.47 -2.47 -10.36
N THR A 19 -3.55 -3.26 -10.29
CA THR A 19 -4.04 -4.03 -11.44
C THR A 19 -4.47 -3.11 -12.56
N LEU A 20 -5.16 -2.00 -12.28
CA LEU A 20 -5.51 -0.99 -13.29
C LEU A 20 -4.26 -0.41 -13.99
N LEU A 21 -3.19 -0.15 -13.22
CA LEU A 21 -1.97 0.47 -13.72
C LEU A 21 -1.05 -0.50 -14.48
N LEU A 22 -1.06 -1.78 -14.13
CA LEU A 22 -0.30 -2.84 -14.81
C LEU A 22 -1.08 -3.48 -15.96
N ALA A 23 -2.40 -3.40 -15.94
CA ALA A 23 -3.23 -3.97 -17.00
C ALA A 23 -2.91 -3.29 -18.34
N PRO A 24 -2.85 -4.06 -19.44
CA PRO A 24 -2.80 -3.50 -20.79
C PRO A 24 -4.17 -2.88 -21.13
N LEU A 25 -4.45 -1.71 -20.56
CA LEU A 25 -5.70 -1.00 -20.80
C LEU A 25 -5.75 -0.50 -22.25
N PRO A 26 -6.92 -0.55 -22.89
CA PRO A 26 -7.10 0.10 -24.18
C PRO A 26 -6.93 1.62 -24.01
N THR A 27 -6.44 2.28 -25.06
CA THR A 27 -5.93 3.66 -25.02
C THR A 27 -6.93 4.70 -24.52
N PHE A 28 -8.23 4.48 -24.69
CA PHE A 28 -9.30 5.36 -24.21
C PHE A 28 -9.53 5.28 -22.68
N LEU A 29 -9.24 4.13 -22.06
CA LEU A 29 -9.31 3.94 -20.59
C LEU A 29 -8.02 4.39 -19.91
N ALA A 30 -6.90 4.33 -20.61
CA ALA A 30 -5.59 4.73 -20.09
C ALA A 30 -5.54 6.22 -19.68
N SER A 31 -6.16 7.11 -20.46
CA SER A 31 -6.20 8.54 -20.14
C SER A 31 -7.00 8.83 -18.86
N GLY A 32 -8.16 8.17 -18.69
CA GLY A 32 -8.99 8.27 -17.49
C GLY A 32 -8.29 7.71 -16.25
N ALA A 33 -7.62 6.56 -16.38
CA ALA A 33 -6.83 5.96 -15.29
C ALA A 33 -5.70 6.89 -14.83
N VAL A 34 -4.95 7.50 -15.76
CA VAL A 34 -3.88 8.44 -15.42
C VAL A 34 -4.42 9.71 -14.75
N GLN A 35 -5.55 10.25 -15.23
CA GLN A 35 -6.19 11.41 -14.61
C GLN A 35 -6.68 11.11 -13.19
N LEU A 36 -7.30 9.94 -12.97
CA LEU A 36 -7.72 9.49 -11.66
C LEU A 36 -6.53 9.40 -10.70
N ILE A 37 -5.44 8.76 -11.13
CA ILE A 37 -4.25 8.59 -10.28
C ILE A 37 -3.60 9.95 -9.95
N ASN A 38 -3.53 10.88 -10.92
CA ASN A 38 -3.07 12.24 -10.67
C ASN A 38 -3.93 12.95 -9.61
N ALA A 39 -5.27 12.80 -9.67
CA ALA A 39 -6.18 13.40 -8.71
C ALA A 39 -5.98 12.86 -7.29
N ILE A 40 -5.69 11.55 -7.16
CA ILE A 40 -5.48 10.90 -5.87
C ILE A 40 -4.02 10.92 -5.39
N GLN A 41 -3.08 11.53 -6.11
CA GLN A 41 -1.67 11.52 -5.72
C GLN A 41 -1.44 12.07 -4.31
N ARG A 42 -2.02 13.25 -4.00
CA ARG A 42 -1.88 13.87 -2.68
C ARG A 42 -2.49 12.99 -1.56
N PRO A 43 -3.74 12.52 -1.66
CA PRO A 43 -4.30 11.66 -0.63
C PRO A 43 -3.54 10.34 -0.48
N LEU A 44 -2.94 9.78 -1.54
CA LEU A 44 -2.11 8.57 -1.43
C LEU A 44 -0.90 8.75 -0.48
N TRP A 45 -0.24 9.91 -0.49
CA TRP A 45 0.86 10.20 0.44
C TRP A 45 0.38 10.34 1.89
N VAL A 46 -0.80 10.92 2.09
CA VAL A 46 -1.43 11.02 3.42
C VAL A 46 -1.78 9.63 3.93
N VAL A 47 -2.40 8.79 3.10
CA VAL A 47 -2.74 7.40 3.42
C VAL A 47 -1.48 6.59 3.71
N LEU A 48 -0.42 6.74 2.93
CA LEU A 48 0.87 6.09 3.19
C LEU A 48 1.43 6.47 4.56
N SER A 49 1.38 7.75 4.91
CA SER A 49 1.87 8.25 6.21
C SER A 49 1.06 7.66 7.36
N LEU A 50 -0.27 7.60 7.21
CA LEU A 50 -1.15 6.98 8.19
C LEU A 50 -0.86 5.48 8.33
N VAL A 51 -0.75 4.75 7.22
CA VAL A 51 -0.43 3.31 7.24
C VAL A 51 0.96 3.07 7.83
N SER A 52 1.92 3.97 7.63
CA SER A 52 3.25 3.89 8.25
C SER A 52 3.17 3.97 9.77
N TRP A 53 2.36 4.89 10.32
CA TRP A 53 2.13 4.97 11.76
C TRP A 53 1.55 3.65 12.30
N VAL A 54 0.57 3.12 11.59
CA VAL A 54 -0.14 1.89 11.95
C VAL A 54 0.78 0.68 11.90
N LEU A 55 1.70 0.66 10.94
CA LEU A 55 2.73 -0.37 10.83
C LEU A 55 3.67 -0.35 12.04
N VAL A 56 4.07 0.85 12.50
CA VAL A 56 4.88 0.99 13.72
C VAL A 56 4.12 0.49 14.94
N ASP A 57 2.85 0.89 15.09
CA ASP A 57 2.01 0.43 16.21
C ASP A 57 1.86 -1.10 16.22
N ALA A 58 1.58 -1.70 15.06
CA ALA A 58 1.48 -3.15 14.92
C ALA A 58 2.81 -3.86 15.20
N ALA A 59 3.95 -3.27 14.81
CA ALA A 59 5.27 -3.82 15.11
C ALA A 59 5.56 -3.80 16.63
N LEU A 60 5.16 -2.73 17.32
CA LEU A 60 5.27 -2.62 18.77
C LEU A 60 4.35 -3.63 19.47
N GLU A 61 3.14 -3.83 18.97
CA GLU A 61 2.18 -4.81 19.51
C GLU A 61 2.72 -6.24 19.38
N VAL A 62 3.28 -6.61 18.22
CA VAL A 62 3.95 -7.92 18.03
C VAL A 62 5.08 -8.09 19.06
N ARG A 63 5.96 -7.08 19.20
CA ARG A 63 7.09 -7.15 20.14
C ARG A 63 6.62 -7.30 21.58
N LYS A 64 5.54 -6.63 21.97
CA LYS A 64 4.92 -6.74 23.31
C LYS A 64 4.45 -8.16 23.60
N HIS A 65 3.89 -8.85 22.61
CA HIS A 65 3.35 -10.20 22.79
C HIS A 65 4.39 -11.31 22.56
N SER A 66 5.51 -11.03 21.91
CA SER A 66 6.58 -12.01 21.70
C SER A 66 7.37 -12.37 22.95
N GLY A 67 7.59 -11.42 23.88
CA GLY A 67 8.41 -11.65 25.09
C GLY A 67 7.66 -12.23 26.28
N VAL A 68 6.32 -12.20 26.26
CA VAL A 68 5.51 -12.69 27.39
C VAL A 68 5.43 -14.22 27.39
N SER A 69 5.50 -14.86 26.20
CA SER A 69 5.19 -16.28 25.94
C SER A 69 5.95 -17.35 26.73
N ASP A 70 7.12 -17.07 27.30
CA ASP A 70 7.96 -18.14 27.86
C ASP A 70 8.06 -18.17 29.39
N SER A 71 7.87 -17.06 30.11
CA SER A 71 8.14 -17.01 31.55
C SER A 71 6.92 -17.17 32.48
N HIS A 72 5.71 -16.88 31.99
CA HIS A 72 4.49 -16.88 32.81
C HIS A 72 3.48 -18.01 32.51
N TYR A 73 3.80 -18.91 31.57
CA TYR A 73 2.83 -19.86 31.00
C TYR A 73 2.80 -21.23 31.68
N ALA A 74 3.75 -21.51 32.59
CA ALA A 74 3.82 -22.79 33.27
C ALA A 74 2.76 -22.99 34.37
N GLU A 75 2.04 -21.94 34.80
CA GLU A 75 1.29 -21.99 36.07
C GLU A 75 -0.25 -22.02 35.94
N ARG A 76 -0.85 -21.79 34.76
CA ARG A 76 -2.32 -21.71 34.63
C ARG A 76 -2.87 -22.33 33.34
N ALA A 77 -3.51 -23.49 33.47
CA ALA A 77 -4.00 -24.38 32.40
C ALA A 77 -5.11 -23.82 31.46
N GLY A 78 -5.48 -22.53 31.53
CA GLY A 78 -6.48 -21.90 30.64
C GLY A 78 -6.01 -20.60 29.96
N LEU A 79 -4.88 -20.02 30.38
CA LEU A 79 -4.29 -18.84 29.76
C LEU A 79 -3.52 -19.07 28.44
N PRO A 80 -2.93 -20.25 28.13
CA PRO A 80 -2.06 -20.36 26.96
C PRO A 80 -2.82 -20.15 25.64
N MET A 81 -4.07 -20.62 25.56
CA MET A 81 -4.88 -20.51 24.35
C MET A 81 -5.34 -19.06 24.07
N MET A 82 -5.69 -18.29 25.12
CA MET A 82 -6.06 -16.88 24.97
C MET A 82 -4.87 -16.02 24.53
N THR A 83 -3.69 -16.22 25.13
CA THR A 83 -2.54 -15.38 24.80
C THR A 83 -1.91 -15.75 23.45
N HIS A 84 -1.96 -17.03 23.05
CA HIS A 84 -1.64 -17.45 21.69
C HIS A 84 -2.51 -16.73 20.65
N ASN A 85 -3.82 -16.61 20.91
CA ASN A 85 -4.74 -15.92 20.00
C ASN A 85 -4.48 -14.42 19.87
N ILE A 86 -4.00 -13.78 20.95
CA ILE A 86 -3.63 -12.35 20.93
C ILE A 86 -2.35 -12.13 20.12
N LYS A 87 -1.32 -12.97 20.36
CA LYS A 87 -0.06 -12.92 19.59
C LYS A 87 -0.32 -13.12 18.09
N TRP A 88 -1.10 -14.14 17.73
CA TRP A 88 -1.45 -14.41 16.32
C TRP A 88 -2.22 -13.25 15.68
N ARG A 89 -3.11 -12.59 16.44
CA ARG A 89 -3.82 -11.39 15.97
C ARG A 89 -2.85 -10.24 15.69
N ALA A 90 -1.91 -9.98 16.60
CA ALA A 90 -0.91 -8.93 16.44
C ALA A 90 -0.01 -9.19 15.20
N GLU A 91 0.45 -10.43 15.03
CA GLU A 91 1.26 -10.82 13.87
C GLU A 91 0.50 -10.63 12.55
N ARG A 92 -0.74 -11.14 12.47
CA ARG A 92 -1.59 -10.96 11.28
C ARG A 92 -1.81 -9.49 10.94
N ASN A 93 -2.06 -8.66 11.95
CA ASN A 93 -2.27 -7.24 11.82
C ASN A 93 -1.01 -6.52 11.28
N PHE A 94 0.17 -6.89 11.79
CA PHE A 94 1.46 -6.41 11.29
C PHE A 94 1.68 -6.78 9.82
N TYR A 95 1.44 -8.03 9.44
CA TYR A 95 1.54 -8.45 8.04
C TYR A 95 0.58 -7.70 7.13
N LEU A 96 -0.66 -7.50 7.56
CA LEU A 96 -1.67 -6.78 6.79
C LEU A 96 -1.26 -5.31 6.56
N ALA A 97 -0.81 -4.63 7.62
CA ALA A 97 -0.33 -3.25 7.52
C ALA A 97 0.93 -3.15 6.64
N GLY A 98 1.89 -4.06 6.82
CA GLY A 98 3.14 -4.08 6.06
C GLY A 98 2.92 -4.36 4.57
N PHE A 99 2.02 -5.27 4.24
CA PHE A 99 1.65 -5.56 2.86
C PHE A 99 0.93 -4.39 2.20
N THR A 100 -0.01 -3.76 2.92
CA THR A 100 -0.71 -2.55 2.45
C THR A 100 0.27 -1.41 2.20
N TRP A 101 1.20 -1.18 3.12
CA TRP A 101 2.24 -0.16 3.01
C TRP A 101 3.12 -0.38 1.77
N THR A 102 3.57 -1.62 1.57
CA THR A 102 4.41 -2.00 0.43
C THR A 102 3.68 -1.79 -0.89
N LEU A 103 2.40 -2.18 -0.99
CA LEU A 103 1.60 -1.95 -2.18
C LEU A 103 1.41 -0.47 -2.50
N LEU A 104 1.17 0.38 -1.48
CA LEU A 104 1.07 1.82 -1.68
C LEU A 104 2.36 2.42 -2.26
N LEU A 105 3.53 1.96 -1.81
CA LEU A 105 4.81 2.39 -2.41
C LEU A 105 4.95 1.96 -3.87
N ILE A 106 4.55 0.73 -4.19
CA ILE A 106 4.60 0.22 -5.57
C ILE A 106 3.67 1.06 -6.45
N VAL A 107 2.45 1.34 -6.01
CA VAL A 107 1.49 2.20 -6.71
C VAL A 107 2.09 3.59 -6.96
N LEU A 108 2.66 4.23 -5.93
CA LEU A 108 3.30 5.55 -6.07
C LEU A 108 4.47 5.52 -7.07
N ARG A 109 5.29 4.45 -7.04
CA ARG A 109 6.42 4.30 -7.96
C ARG A 109 5.95 4.10 -9.40
N CYS A 110 4.97 3.23 -9.63
CA CYS A 110 4.41 2.99 -10.95
C CYS A 110 3.76 4.27 -11.51
N HIS A 111 3.07 5.04 -10.66
CA HIS A 111 2.51 6.33 -11.06
C HIS A 111 3.60 7.32 -11.53
N TYR A 112 4.67 7.48 -10.74
CA TYR A 112 5.80 8.33 -11.10
C TYR A 112 6.43 7.91 -12.45
N LEU A 113 6.62 6.60 -12.65
CA LEU A 113 7.12 6.06 -13.92
C LEU A 113 6.18 6.35 -15.08
N ALA A 114 4.87 6.16 -14.91
CA ALA A 114 3.88 6.40 -15.95
C ALA A 114 3.88 7.88 -16.37
N ARG A 115 3.91 8.79 -15.40
CA ARG A 115 3.99 10.24 -15.66
C ARG A 115 5.28 10.62 -16.40
N SER A 116 6.42 10.13 -15.93
CA SER A 116 7.72 10.39 -16.56
C SER A 116 7.74 9.92 -18.02
N LYS A 117 7.15 8.76 -18.32
CA LYS A 117 7.03 8.27 -19.70
C LYS A 117 6.15 9.18 -20.58
N LEU A 118 5.04 9.68 -20.05
CA LEU A 118 4.15 10.58 -20.79
C LEU A 118 4.82 11.92 -21.11
N GLU A 119 5.56 12.47 -20.16
CA GLU A 119 6.34 13.70 -20.35
C GLU A 119 7.41 13.52 -21.45
N LEU A 120 8.16 12.41 -21.40
CA LEU A 120 9.14 12.07 -22.44
C LEU A 120 8.51 11.86 -23.83
N ILE A 121 7.33 11.22 -23.91
CA ILE A 121 6.61 11.06 -25.18
C ILE A 121 6.16 12.42 -25.73
N ALA A 122 5.68 13.31 -24.86
CA ALA A 122 5.27 14.65 -25.26
C ALA A 122 6.45 15.48 -25.78
N GLU A 123 7.60 15.43 -25.09
CA GLU A 123 8.83 16.08 -25.52
C GLU A 123 9.34 15.54 -26.87
N ASN A 124 9.35 14.22 -27.05
CA ASN A 124 9.76 13.60 -28.32
C ASN A 124 8.86 14.05 -29.49
N ARG A 125 7.54 14.17 -29.27
CA ARG A 125 6.60 14.69 -30.27
C ARG A 125 6.88 16.14 -30.65
N ARG A 126 7.21 17.00 -29.67
CA ARG A 126 7.56 18.41 -29.91
C ARG A 126 8.82 18.53 -30.76
N MET A 127 9.89 17.82 -30.39
CA MET A 127 11.15 17.85 -31.17
C MET A 127 10.98 17.34 -32.61
N ARG A 128 10.12 16.33 -32.83
CA ARG A 128 9.81 15.85 -34.18
C ARG A 128 9.07 16.88 -35.02
N ALA A 129 8.13 17.62 -34.42
CA ALA A 129 7.40 18.67 -35.11
C ALA A 129 8.31 19.85 -35.48
N GLU A 130 9.24 20.23 -34.60
CA GLU A 130 10.23 21.27 -34.90
C GLU A 130 11.15 20.90 -36.06
N ARG A 131 11.62 19.65 -36.12
CA ARG A 131 12.45 19.15 -37.24
C ARG A 131 11.72 19.07 -38.59
N GLN A 132 10.39 18.96 -38.60
CA GLN A 132 9.60 18.94 -39.82
C GLN A 132 9.31 20.35 -40.37
N ASN A 133 9.48 21.37 -39.53
CA ASN A 133 9.27 22.78 -39.89
C ASN A 133 10.59 23.49 -40.27
N GLN A 134 11.71 22.78 -40.29
CA GLN A 134 13.03 23.22 -40.78
C GLN A 134 13.32 22.58 -42.14
#